data_AF-A0AB34IZF6-F1
#
_entry.id   AF-A0AB34IZF6-F1
#
_cell.length_a   1.000
_cell.length_b   1.000
_cell.length_c   1.000
_cell.angle_alpha   90.00
_cell.angle_beta   90.00
_cell.angle_gamma   90.00
#
_symmetry.space_group_name_H-M   'P 1'
#
loop_
_entity.id
_entity.type
_entity.pdbx_description
1 polymer ?
#
loop_
_entity_poly.entity_id
_entity_poly.type
_entity_poly.pdbx_seq_one_letter_code
_entity_poly.pdbx_strand_id
1 'polypeptide(L)'
;MDAVSAVTQDDARKPAQVGTSSDDVDVEAPATIGVPASPAEPENGEDCDNEVAAKLKAAAETVATANHIKKLAIHSPPPAKGTHLVLYLNDKTFVGEAGQALEIEVQAALDAKIPIAMIHENDIEKGGCPFDRHLAATPAGLRRNGLYNKIASECYLLTLL
;
A
#
# COMPACT_ATOMS: atom_id res chain seq x y z
N MET A 1 11.97 -61.91 15.20
CA MET A 1 13.02 -61.97 14.16
C MET A 1 13.33 -60.52 13.80
N ASP A 2 13.99 -59.76 14.66
CA ASP A 2 15.38 -59.93 15.16
C ASP A 2 16.38 -59.73 14.01
N ALA A 3 17.47 -58.96 14.12
CA ALA A 3 18.03 -58.24 15.26
C ALA A 3 18.85 -57.00 14.74
N VAL A 4 19.16 -55.93 15.51
CA VAL A 4 20.32 -55.81 16.44
C VAL A 4 21.61 -56.20 15.70
N SER A 5 22.68 -55.44 15.52
CA SER A 5 23.29 -54.22 16.11
C SER A 5 24.54 -53.89 15.24
N ALA A 6 25.41 -52.91 15.48
CA ALA A 6 25.45 -51.57 16.09
C ALA A 6 26.96 -51.19 16.21
N VAL A 7 27.31 -50.08 16.90
CA VAL A 7 28.47 -50.03 17.85
C VAL A 7 29.89 -50.04 17.18
N THR A 8 30.87 -49.18 17.51
CA THR A 8 31.13 -48.34 18.70
C THR A 8 32.23 -47.26 18.50
N GLN A 9 32.19 -46.21 19.34
CA GLN A 9 33.30 -45.61 20.14
C GLN A 9 34.48 -44.87 19.46
N ASP A 10 35.29 -44.05 20.15
CA ASP A 10 35.29 -43.50 21.54
C ASP A 10 35.89 -42.06 21.44
N ASP A 11 35.44 -41.03 22.16
CA ASP A 11 35.72 -40.71 23.58
C ASP A 11 37.20 -40.33 23.87
N ALA A 12 37.43 -39.07 24.31
CA ALA A 12 38.11 -38.76 25.59
C ALA A 12 38.71 -37.34 25.72
N ARG A 13 38.52 -36.77 26.93
CA ARG A 13 39.52 -36.05 27.78
C ARG A 13 39.72 -34.51 27.74
N LYS A 14 38.86 -33.81 28.49
CA LYS A 14 39.14 -33.05 29.76
C LYS A 14 40.63 -32.86 30.18
N PRO A 15 41.10 -31.67 30.62
CA PRO A 15 41.13 -31.34 32.07
C PRO A 15 40.94 -29.85 32.49
N ALA A 16 40.81 -29.64 33.80
CA ALA A 16 40.72 -28.34 34.48
C ALA A 16 41.64 -28.29 35.73
N GLN A 17 42.18 -27.10 36.05
CA GLN A 17 42.86 -26.68 37.30
C GLN A 17 42.63 -25.14 37.46
N VAL A 18 42.57 -24.43 38.59
CA VAL A 18 42.87 -24.64 40.04
C VAL A 18 44.25 -24.14 40.52
N GLY A 19 44.25 -22.99 41.24
CA GLY A 19 45.37 -22.44 42.05
C GLY A 19 46.35 -21.49 41.33
N THR A 20 47.02 -20.50 41.95
CA THR A 20 47.07 -19.99 43.35
C THR A 20 47.67 -18.55 43.39
N SER A 21 47.44 -17.77 44.47
CA SER A 21 48.32 -16.73 45.12
C SER A 21 49.01 -15.61 44.30
N SER A 22 49.32 -14.40 44.80
CA SER A 22 48.98 -13.58 46.00
C SER A 22 49.55 -12.14 45.81
N ASP A 23 49.34 -11.27 46.80
CA ASP A 23 50.14 -10.08 47.18
C ASP A 23 49.59 -8.66 46.88
N ASP A 24 49.75 -7.79 47.88
CA ASP A 24 49.04 -6.51 48.16
C ASP A 24 49.75 -5.25 47.62
N VAL A 25 49.05 -4.09 47.62
CA VAL A 25 49.44 -2.81 48.32
C VAL A 25 48.20 -1.90 48.54
N ASP A 26 48.09 -1.28 49.71
CA ASP A 26 47.13 -0.22 50.09
C ASP A 26 47.23 1.11 49.29
N VAL A 27 46.16 1.94 49.29
CA VAL A 27 46.19 3.36 49.75
C VAL A 27 44.79 3.79 50.27
N GLU A 28 44.77 4.50 51.39
CA GLU A 28 43.64 5.07 52.15
C GLU A 28 43.24 6.51 51.70
N ALA A 29 41.94 6.90 51.76
CA ALA A 29 41.47 8.28 52.09
C ALA A 29 39.92 8.39 52.22
N PRO A 30 39.36 9.22 53.14
CA PRO A 30 37.92 9.21 53.46
C PRO A 30 37.07 10.45 53.08
N ALA A 31 35.77 10.19 52.92
CA ALA A 31 34.56 10.94 53.32
C ALA A 31 34.49 12.49 53.45
N THR A 32 33.46 13.05 52.78
CA THR A 32 32.54 14.18 53.15
C THR A 32 33.13 15.61 53.24
N ILE A 33 32.46 16.68 52.80
CA ILE A 33 31.19 17.30 53.27
C ILE A 33 30.68 18.29 52.20
N GLY A 34 29.35 18.48 52.05
CA GLY A 34 28.81 19.61 51.25
C GLY A 34 27.34 19.51 50.82
N VAL A 35 26.43 19.92 51.70
CA VAL A 35 25.06 20.39 51.36
C VAL A 35 24.91 21.81 51.95
N PRO A 36 23.91 22.64 51.59
CA PRO A 36 22.79 22.44 50.66
C PRO A 36 22.56 23.60 49.65
N ALA A 37 21.62 23.43 48.71
CA ALA A 37 20.59 24.42 48.38
C ALA A 37 19.58 23.88 47.35
N SER A 38 18.29 24.05 47.62
CA SER A 38 17.22 24.06 46.61
C SER A 38 16.43 25.36 46.83
N PRO A 39 15.98 26.02 45.76
CA PRO A 39 14.57 25.88 45.38
C PRO A 39 14.38 25.51 43.91
N ALA A 40 13.13 25.24 43.53
CA ALA A 40 12.71 24.72 42.23
C ALA A 40 12.63 25.79 41.14
N GLU A 41 12.71 25.36 39.87
CA GLU A 41 11.57 25.41 38.93
C GLU A 41 11.75 24.34 37.82
N PRO A 42 10.66 23.80 37.22
CA PRO A 42 10.75 22.73 36.23
C PRO A 42 10.41 23.21 34.81
N GLU A 43 11.36 23.14 33.88
CA GLU A 43 11.10 23.45 32.47
C GLU A 43 11.85 22.52 31.49
N ASN A 44 11.10 22.16 30.44
CA ASN A 44 11.41 21.25 29.31
C ASN A 44 10.96 19.79 29.45
N GLY A 45 9.64 19.61 29.61
CA GLY A 45 8.95 18.37 29.24
C GLY A 45 8.31 18.50 27.85
N GLU A 46 9.06 18.22 26.80
CA GLU A 46 8.55 18.14 25.41
C GLU A 46 9.17 16.94 24.67
N ASP A 47 8.36 15.92 24.41
CA ASP A 47 8.17 15.25 23.10
C ASP A 47 7.64 13.80 23.25
N CYS A 48 6.41 13.66 23.73
CA CYS A 48 5.67 12.38 23.75
C CYS A 48 4.31 12.46 23.02
N ASP A 49 3.78 13.67 22.77
CA ASP A 49 2.37 13.87 22.38
C ASP A 49 2.16 14.12 20.88
N ASN A 50 3.25 14.37 20.13
CA ASN A 50 3.18 14.80 18.74
C ASN A 50 2.68 13.69 17.79
N GLU A 51 3.02 12.42 18.05
CA GLU A 51 2.56 11.30 17.23
C GLU A 51 1.05 11.05 17.37
N VAL A 52 0.50 11.19 18.59
CA VAL A 52 -0.94 11.03 18.84
C VAL A 52 -1.72 12.19 18.22
N ALA A 53 -1.21 13.42 18.33
CA ALA A 53 -1.78 14.59 17.66
C ALA A 53 -1.77 14.45 16.12
N ALA A 54 -0.66 13.96 15.54
CA ALA A 54 -0.57 13.69 14.10
C ALA A 54 -1.56 12.61 13.64
N LYS A 55 -1.70 11.51 14.38
CA LYS A 55 -2.68 10.45 14.11
C LYS A 55 -4.12 10.94 14.21
N LEU A 56 -4.44 11.78 15.20
CA LEU A 56 -5.75 12.41 15.34
C LEU A 56 -6.07 13.38 14.18
N LYS A 57 -5.08 14.17 13.73
CA LYS A 57 -5.23 15.05 12.56
C LYS A 57 -5.47 14.25 11.27
N ALA A 58 -4.67 13.22 11.00
CA ALA A 58 -4.85 12.35 9.84
C ALA A 58 -6.21 11.62 9.85
N ALA A 59 -6.67 11.17 11.02
CA ALA A 59 -8.00 10.62 11.19
C ALA A 59 -9.10 11.67 10.92
N ALA A 60 -8.94 12.91 11.40
CA ALA A 60 -9.88 13.99 11.15
C ALA A 60 -9.98 14.37 9.66
N GLU A 61 -8.85 14.43 8.94
CA GLU A 61 -8.80 14.67 7.48
C GLU A 61 -9.45 13.52 6.69
N THR A 62 -9.24 12.28 7.12
CA THR A 62 -9.92 11.09 6.57
C THR A 62 -11.44 11.17 6.77
N VAL A 63 -11.89 11.52 7.99
CA VAL A 63 -13.31 11.68 8.34
C VAL A 63 -13.94 12.85 7.59
N ALA A 64 -13.22 13.98 7.42
CA ALA A 64 -13.69 15.11 6.62
C ALA A 64 -13.89 14.73 5.15
N THR A 65 -12.95 13.96 4.58
CA THR A 65 -13.04 13.44 3.20
C THR A 65 -14.22 12.47 3.03
N ALA A 66 -14.37 11.51 3.95
CA ALA A 66 -15.50 10.58 3.93
C ALA A 66 -16.86 11.29 4.07
N ASN A 67 -16.94 12.31 4.93
CA ASN A 67 -18.14 13.14 5.07
C ASN A 67 -18.40 14.01 3.83
N HIS A 68 -17.37 14.47 3.12
CA HIS A 68 -17.52 15.19 1.86
C HIS A 68 -18.11 14.27 0.77
N ILE A 69 -17.55 13.06 0.59
CA ILE A 69 -18.07 12.04 -0.33
C ILE A 69 -19.53 11.69 0.02
N LYS A 70 -19.84 11.49 1.30
CA LYS A 70 -21.21 11.21 1.77
C LYS A 70 -22.15 12.39 1.53
N LYS A 71 -21.71 13.64 1.69
CA LYS A 71 -22.51 14.85 1.44
C LYS A 71 -22.82 15.05 -0.06
N LEU A 72 -21.87 14.71 -0.93
CA LEU A 72 -22.09 14.63 -2.38
C LEU A 72 -23.12 13.55 -2.73
N ALA A 73 -22.99 12.35 -2.15
CA ALA A 73 -23.93 11.25 -2.37
C ALA A 73 -25.37 11.53 -1.88
N ILE A 74 -25.54 12.32 -0.81
CA ILE A 74 -26.86 12.68 -0.26
C ILE A 74 -27.66 13.65 -1.17
N HIS A 75 -27.00 14.39 -2.05
CA HIS A 75 -27.65 15.34 -2.98
C HIS A 75 -27.72 14.86 -4.42
N SER A 76 -27.22 13.65 -4.71
CA SER A 76 -27.53 13.01 -5.98
C SER A 76 -29.01 12.59 -5.99
N PRO A 77 -29.80 12.89 -7.04
CA PRO A 77 -30.98 12.08 -7.32
C PRO A 77 -30.54 10.60 -7.38
N PRO A 78 -31.42 9.63 -7.04
CA PRO A 78 -31.06 8.21 -7.08
C PRO A 78 -30.43 7.91 -8.44
N PRO A 79 -29.20 7.34 -8.48
CA PRO A 79 -28.38 7.37 -9.68
C PRO A 79 -29.18 6.78 -10.83
N ALA A 80 -29.48 7.63 -11.81
CA ALA A 80 -30.23 7.21 -12.98
C ALA A 80 -29.50 6.01 -13.56
N LYS A 81 -30.17 4.84 -13.62
CA LYS A 81 -29.54 3.61 -14.12
C LYS A 81 -28.96 3.91 -15.48
N GLY A 82 -27.62 3.96 -15.54
CA GLY A 82 -26.90 4.33 -16.76
C GLY A 82 -27.33 3.39 -17.87
N THR A 83 -27.99 3.93 -18.89
CA THR A 83 -28.50 3.12 -19.99
C THR A 83 -27.39 2.64 -20.92
N HIS A 84 -26.21 3.26 -20.82
CA HIS A 84 -25.02 3.00 -21.60
C HIS A 84 -23.77 3.25 -20.72
N LEU A 85 -22.67 2.54 -21.01
CA LEU A 85 -21.34 2.86 -20.51
C LEU A 85 -20.53 3.46 -21.67
N VAL A 86 -19.75 4.51 -21.40
CA VAL A 86 -18.77 5.04 -22.36
C VAL A 86 -17.38 4.63 -21.88
N LEU A 87 -16.69 3.82 -22.69
CA LEU A 87 -15.33 3.35 -22.40
C LEU A 87 -14.35 4.09 -23.31
N TYR A 88 -13.66 5.08 -22.73
CA TYR A 88 -12.62 5.84 -23.42
C TYR A 88 -11.27 5.10 -23.35
N LEU A 89 -10.66 4.90 -24.50
CA LEU A 89 -9.43 4.11 -24.70
C LEU A 89 -8.26 5.03 -25.03
N ASN A 90 -7.26 5.05 -24.14
CA ASN A 90 -5.98 5.74 -24.32
C ASN A 90 -4.81 4.88 -23.78
N ASP A 91 -3.61 5.43 -23.78
CA ASP A 91 -2.36 4.78 -23.36
C ASP A 91 -2.36 4.22 -21.93
N LYS A 92 -3.27 4.70 -21.07
CA LYS A 92 -3.39 4.34 -19.65
C LYS A 92 -4.58 3.41 -19.35
N THR A 93 -5.45 3.14 -20.32
CA THR A 93 -6.59 2.24 -20.12
C THR A 93 -6.10 0.84 -19.77
N PHE A 94 -6.67 0.25 -18.71
CA PHE A 94 -6.26 -1.03 -18.11
C PHE A 94 -4.83 -1.10 -17.53
N VAL A 95 -4.19 0.05 -17.26
CA VAL A 95 -2.86 0.11 -16.63
C VAL A 95 -2.96 0.32 -15.11
N GLY A 96 -2.21 -0.46 -14.33
CA GLY A 96 -2.08 -0.31 -12.87
C GLY A 96 -3.37 -0.60 -12.09
N GLU A 97 -3.44 -0.11 -10.85
CA GLU A 97 -4.60 -0.31 -9.95
C GLU A 97 -5.88 0.29 -10.52
N ALA A 98 -5.81 1.48 -11.12
CA ALA A 98 -6.94 2.10 -11.83
C ALA A 98 -7.44 1.22 -12.99
N GLY A 99 -6.54 0.53 -13.69
CA GLY A 99 -6.89 -0.45 -14.71
C GLY A 99 -7.62 -1.68 -14.17
N GLN A 100 -7.25 -2.16 -12.98
CA GLN A 100 -7.93 -3.28 -12.30
C GLN A 100 -9.34 -2.88 -11.83
N ALA A 101 -9.49 -1.67 -11.28
CA ALA A 101 -10.80 -1.12 -10.93
C ALA A 101 -11.71 -1.00 -12.18
N LEU A 102 -11.17 -0.47 -13.28
CA LEU A 102 -11.88 -0.37 -14.55
C LEU A 102 -12.29 -1.75 -15.11
N GLU A 103 -11.47 -2.79 -14.94
CA GLU A 103 -11.86 -4.16 -15.34
C GLU A 103 -13.15 -4.62 -14.63
N ILE A 104 -13.25 -4.36 -13.32
CA ILE A 104 -14.42 -4.74 -12.51
C ILE A 104 -15.67 -3.98 -12.98
N GLU A 105 -15.56 -2.67 -13.26
CA GLU A 105 -16.67 -1.85 -13.75
C GLU A 105 -17.15 -2.29 -15.14
N VAL A 106 -16.22 -2.53 -16.08
CA VAL A 106 -16.54 -2.98 -17.44
C VAL A 106 -17.14 -4.38 -17.41
N GLN A 107 -16.64 -5.28 -16.56
CA GLN A 107 -17.22 -6.62 -16.37
C GLN A 107 -18.65 -6.54 -15.83
N ALA A 108 -18.90 -5.72 -14.81
CA ALA A 108 -20.25 -5.50 -14.26
C ALA A 108 -21.23 -4.93 -15.31
N ALA A 109 -20.76 -4.05 -16.20
CA ALA A 109 -21.56 -3.53 -17.31
C ALA A 109 -21.90 -4.61 -18.35
N LEU A 110 -20.94 -5.49 -18.70
CA LEU A 110 -21.18 -6.63 -19.59
C LEU A 110 -22.19 -7.61 -18.99
N ASP A 111 -22.04 -7.97 -17.71
CA ASP A 111 -22.94 -8.89 -17.00
C ASP A 111 -24.37 -8.32 -16.88
N ALA A 112 -24.48 -7.00 -16.65
CA ALA A 112 -25.74 -6.27 -16.65
C ALA A 112 -26.31 -6.02 -18.08
N LYS A 113 -25.60 -6.42 -19.13
CA LYS A 113 -25.92 -6.19 -20.56
C LYS A 113 -26.10 -4.71 -20.92
N ILE A 114 -25.40 -3.83 -20.21
CA ILE A 114 -25.37 -2.39 -20.50
C ILE A 114 -24.58 -2.20 -21.81
N PRO A 115 -25.14 -1.55 -22.85
CA PRO A 115 -24.42 -1.20 -24.06
C PRO A 115 -23.18 -0.37 -23.76
N ILE A 116 -22.01 -0.84 -24.22
CA ILE A 116 -20.73 -0.13 -24.09
C ILE A 116 -20.41 0.55 -25.42
N ALA A 117 -20.24 1.87 -25.40
CA ALA A 117 -19.70 2.64 -26.51
C ALA A 117 -18.20 2.85 -26.27
N MET A 118 -17.36 2.26 -27.11
CA MET A 118 -15.91 2.44 -27.02
C MET A 118 -15.46 3.61 -27.89
N ILE A 119 -14.71 4.52 -27.27
CA ILE A 119 -14.18 5.74 -27.88
C ILE A 119 -12.66 5.63 -27.86
N HIS A 120 -12.05 5.52 -29.03
CA HIS A 120 -10.58 5.40 -29.18
C HIS A 120 -9.94 6.77 -29.37
N GLU A 121 -9.01 7.13 -28.49
CA GLU A 121 -8.22 8.35 -28.62
C GLU A 121 -7.10 8.15 -29.67
N ASN A 122 -7.08 9.06 -30.65
CA ASN A 122 -6.08 9.12 -31.72
C ASN A 122 -5.07 10.26 -31.54
N ASP A 123 -5.37 11.26 -30.69
CA ASP A 123 -4.45 12.33 -30.36
C ASP A 123 -3.36 11.85 -29.39
N ILE A 124 -2.13 11.78 -29.90
CA ILE A 124 -0.93 11.34 -29.16
C ILE A 124 -0.71 12.19 -27.90
N GLU A 125 -1.02 13.49 -27.91
CA GLU A 125 -0.86 14.38 -26.74
C GLU A 125 -1.84 14.02 -25.61
N LYS A 126 -3.00 13.44 -25.95
CA LYS A 126 -4.02 12.93 -25.00
C LYS A 126 -3.81 11.46 -24.63
N GLY A 127 -2.71 10.84 -25.09
CA GLY A 127 -2.40 9.42 -24.89
C GLY A 127 -2.95 8.51 -26.00
N GLY A 128 -3.23 9.04 -27.18
CA GLY A 128 -3.63 8.25 -28.34
C GLY A 128 -2.54 7.27 -28.78
N CYS A 129 -2.94 6.08 -29.24
CA CYS A 129 -2.02 5.02 -29.68
C CYS A 129 -2.70 4.04 -30.65
N PRO A 130 -1.94 3.21 -31.39
CA PRO A 130 -2.53 2.24 -32.32
C PRO A 130 -3.49 1.27 -31.62
N PHE A 131 -4.64 1.01 -32.23
CA PHE A 131 -5.74 0.25 -31.59
C PHE A 131 -5.32 -1.15 -31.08
N ASP A 132 -4.38 -1.81 -31.76
CA ASP A 132 -3.81 -3.10 -31.34
C ASP A 132 -3.21 -3.08 -29.93
N ARG A 133 -2.72 -1.92 -29.46
CA ARG A 133 -2.24 -1.75 -28.08
C ARG A 133 -3.37 -1.95 -27.07
N HIS A 134 -4.58 -1.48 -27.37
CA HIS A 134 -5.74 -1.73 -26.49
C HIS A 134 -6.13 -3.20 -26.49
N LEU A 135 -6.04 -3.90 -27.63
CA LEU A 135 -6.27 -5.36 -27.69
C LEU A 135 -5.25 -6.15 -26.85
N ALA A 136 -4.00 -5.69 -26.77
CA ALA A 136 -2.97 -6.28 -25.93
C ALA A 136 -3.15 -5.94 -24.44
N ALA A 137 -3.46 -4.68 -24.12
CA ALA A 137 -3.64 -4.19 -22.74
C ALA A 137 -4.95 -4.66 -22.09
N THR A 138 -5.99 -4.94 -22.89
CA THR A 138 -7.30 -5.35 -22.35
C THR A 138 -7.22 -6.73 -21.70
N PRO A 139 -7.66 -6.86 -20.43
CA PRO A 139 -7.72 -8.14 -19.72
C PRO A 139 -8.41 -9.24 -20.53
N ALA A 140 -7.81 -10.43 -20.49
CA ALA A 140 -8.28 -11.56 -21.29
C ALA A 140 -9.72 -12.00 -20.94
N GLY A 141 -10.21 -11.68 -19.74
CA GLY A 141 -11.61 -11.88 -19.32
C GLY A 141 -12.55 -11.06 -20.19
N LEU A 142 -12.40 -9.73 -20.19
CA LEU A 142 -13.24 -8.80 -20.97
C LEU A 142 -13.24 -9.10 -22.47
N ARG A 143 -12.08 -9.47 -23.04
CA ARG A 143 -11.99 -9.86 -24.46
C ARG A 143 -12.81 -11.11 -24.76
N ARG A 144 -12.72 -12.16 -23.92
CA ARG A 144 -13.52 -13.38 -24.06
C ARG A 144 -15.01 -13.14 -23.79
N ASN A 145 -15.33 -12.20 -22.91
CA ASN A 145 -16.70 -11.83 -22.57
C ASN A 145 -17.33 -10.83 -23.58
N GLY A 146 -16.65 -10.60 -24.70
CA GLY A 146 -17.25 -9.94 -25.86
C GLY A 146 -17.23 -8.42 -25.85
N LEU A 147 -16.34 -7.79 -25.07
CA LEU A 147 -16.17 -6.32 -25.06
C LEU A 147 -16.01 -5.74 -26.47
N TYR A 148 -15.26 -6.43 -27.33
CA TYR A 148 -15.01 -6.05 -28.73
C TYR A 148 -15.99 -6.63 -29.75
N ASN A 149 -17.10 -7.24 -29.33
CA ASN A 149 -18.14 -7.75 -30.25
C ASN A 149 -18.91 -6.60 -30.95
N LYS A 150 -18.77 -5.37 -30.44
CA LYS A 150 -19.09 -4.13 -31.16
C LYS A 150 -17.80 -3.36 -31.40
N ILE A 151 -17.62 -2.84 -32.61
CA ILE A 151 -16.40 -2.14 -33.03
C ILE A 151 -16.31 -0.79 -32.30
N ALA A 152 -15.10 -0.42 -31.88
CA ALA A 152 -14.83 0.89 -31.28
C ALA A 152 -14.88 2.01 -32.34
N SER A 153 -15.28 3.22 -31.93
CA SER A 153 -15.28 4.40 -32.81
C SER A 153 -14.11 5.32 -32.48
N GLU A 154 -13.48 5.87 -33.50
CA GLU A 154 -12.39 6.83 -33.38
C GLU A 154 -12.90 8.19 -32.89
N CYS A 155 -12.16 8.84 -31.98
CA CYS A 155 -12.44 10.19 -31.52
C CYS A 155 -11.44 11.17 -32.12
N TYR A 156 -11.94 12.19 -32.80
CA TYR A 156 -11.15 13.31 -33.30
C TYR A 156 -11.50 14.58 -32.52
N LEU A 157 -11.16 14.60 -31.22
CA LEU A 157 -11.35 15.78 -30.39
C LEU A 157 -10.19 16.78 -30.59
N LEU A 158 -10.42 17.64 -31.60
CA LEU A 158 -9.71 18.87 -31.98
C LEU A 158 -8.55 18.73 -32.98
N THR A 159 -8.82 19.13 -34.22
CA THR A 159 -7.82 19.68 -35.16
C THR A 159 -8.22 21.10 -35.62
N LEU A 160 -9.13 21.76 -34.88
CA LEU A 160 -9.65 23.10 -35.15
C LEU A 160 -10.00 23.85 -33.85
N LEU A 161 -8.97 24.20 -33.07
CA LEU A 161 -8.93 25.37 -32.17
C LEU A 161 -7.50 25.94 -32.20
#